data_AF-A0A975ABM9-F1
#
_entry.id   AF-A0A975ABM9-F1
#
_cell.length_a   1.000
_cell.length_b   1.000
_cell.length_c   1.000
_cell.angle_alpha   90.00
_cell.angle_beta   90.00
_cell.angle_gamma   90.00
#
_symmetry.space_group_name_H-M   'P 1'
#
loop_
_entity.id
_entity.type
_entity.pdbx_description
1 polymer ?
#
loop_
_entity_poly.entity_id
_entity_poly.type
_entity_poly.pdbx_seq_one_letter_code
_entity_poly.pdbx_strand_id
1 'polypeptide(L)'
;MLLAHAALLTEARSYIAALADNAKTLEASSAYDLALIELDWLHGDHAFALDATSPPVDRDVLTTLATSAVERLTTHGVDALHAELLLASLEGARALDVP
;
A
#
# COMPACT_ATOMS: atom_id res chain seq x y z
N MET A 1 -4.82 -8.19 -17.85
CA MET A 1 -4.58 -7.07 -16.92
C MET A 1 -4.25 -5.82 -17.73
N LEU A 2 -4.89 -4.67 -17.48
CA LEU A 2 -4.63 -3.43 -18.22
C LEU A 2 -3.37 -2.72 -17.69
N LEU A 3 -2.64 -2.02 -18.56
CA LEU A 3 -1.43 -1.26 -18.16
C LEU A 3 -1.73 -0.24 -17.04
N ALA A 4 -2.88 0.43 -17.09
CA ALA A 4 -3.31 1.38 -16.06
C ALA A 4 -3.48 0.72 -14.69
N HIS A 5 -3.98 -0.53 -14.64
CA HIS A 5 -4.09 -1.27 -13.39
C HIS A 5 -2.71 -1.69 -12.87
N ALA A 6 -1.81 -2.13 -13.75
CA ALA A 6 -0.45 -2.49 -13.39
C ALA A 6 0.33 -1.30 -12.80
N ALA A 7 0.21 -0.12 -13.43
CA ALA A 7 0.83 1.10 -12.96
C ALA A 7 0.29 1.51 -11.57
N LEU A 8 -1.04 1.50 -11.40
CA LEU A 8 -1.67 1.83 -10.12
C LEU A 8 -1.28 0.84 -9.02
N LEU A 9 -1.16 -0.45 -9.34
CA LEU A 9 -0.71 -1.47 -8.40
C LEU A 9 0.76 -1.26 -8.00
N THR A 10 1.63 -0.91 -8.94
CA THR A 10 3.01 -0.51 -8.66
C THR A 10 3.05 0.73 -7.76
N GLU A 11 2.22 1.75 -8.00
CA GLU A 11 2.12 2.94 -7.14
C GLU A 11 1.72 2.53 -5.71
N ALA A 12 0.63 1.79 -5.54
CA ALA A 12 0.13 1.34 -4.24
C ALA A 12 1.21 0.56 -3.47
N ARG A 13 1.85 -0.42 -4.11
CA ARG A 13 2.94 -1.20 -3.51
C ARG A 13 4.11 -0.32 -3.09
N SER A 14 4.49 0.65 -3.92
CA SER A 14 5.63 1.53 -3.65
C SER A 14 5.36 2.44 -2.47
N TYR A 15 4.15 2.98 -2.35
CA TYR A 15 3.78 3.81 -1.21
C TYR A 15 3.73 3.01 0.09
N ILE A 16 3.18 1.79 0.07
CA ILE A 16 3.11 0.92 1.25
C ILE A 16 4.52 0.47 1.67
N ALA A 17 5.37 0.07 0.73
CA ALA A 17 6.76 -0.28 1.02
C ALA A 17 7.55 0.92 1.60
N ALA A 18 7.35 2.12 1.06
CA ALA A 18 7.96 3.32 1.61
C ALA A 18 7.46 3.62 3.04
N LEU A 19 6.20 3.35 3.37
CA LEU A 19 5.68 3.45 4.74
C LEU A 19 6.36 2.42 5.67
N ALA A 20 6.54 1.17 5.21
CA ALA A 20 7.23 0.13 5.97
C ALA A 20 8.70 0.50 6.26
N ASP A 21 9.42 1.01 5.26
CA ASP A 21 10.83 1.44 5.37
C ASP A 21 11.02 2.65 6.30
N ASN A 22 10.02 3.52 6.40
CA ASN A 22 10.07 4.77 7.17
C ASN A 22 9.22 4.75 8.46
N ALA A 23 8.72 3.58 8.86
CA ALA A 23 7.97 3.42 10.09
C ALA A 23 8.87 3.68 11.32
N LYS A 24 8.31 4.30 12.36
CA LYS A 24 9.04 4.62 13.60
C LYS A 24 9.23 3.41 14.50
N THR A 25 8.35 2.43 14.37
CA THR A 25 8.34 1.22 15.20
C THR A 25 8.44 -0.01 14.32
N LEU A 26 9.09 -1.06 14.83
CA LEU A 26 9.16 -2.35 14.15
C LEU A 26 7.76 -2.95 13.96
N GLU A 27 6.86 -2.71 14.90
CA GLU A 27 5.47 -3.17 14.85
C GLU A 27 4.71 -2.51 13.70
N ALA A 28 4.84 -1.19 13.52
CA ALA A 28 4.26 -0.48 12.38
C ALA A 28 4.88 -0.92 11.05
N SER A 29 6.22 -1.07 10.99
CA SER A 29 6.92 -1.58 9.80
C SER A 29 6.37 -2.95 9.38
N SER A 30 6.25 -3.87 10.34
CA SER A 30 5.71 -5.21 10.11
C SER A 30 4.24 -5.19 9.69
N ALA A 31 3.44 -4.26 10.22
CA ALA A 31 2.04 -4.11 9.84
C ALA A 31 1.89 -3.59 8.40
N TYR A 32 2.73 -2.66 7.96
CA TYR A 32 2.77 -2.24 6.55
C TYR A 32 3.25 -3.37 5.62
N ASP A 33 4.23 -4.17 6.03
CA ASP A 33 4.66 -5.36 5.27
C ASP A 33 3.52 -6.37 5.11
N LEU A 34 2.71 -6.60 6.16
CA LEU A 34 1.52 -7.45 6.07
C LEU A 34 0.49 -6.90 5.08
N ALA A 35 0.23 -5.59 5.10
CA ALA A 35 -0.65 -4.96 4.12
C ALA A 35 -0.13 -5.11 2.67
N LEU A 36 1.20 -5.06 2.48
CA LEU A 36 1.81 -5.32 1.17
C LEU A 36 1.60 -6.77 0.71
N ILE A 37 1.74 -7.75 1.61
CA ILE A 37 1.46 -9.16 1.33
C ILE A 37 -0.02 -9.38 0.99
N GLU A 38 -0.93 -8.76 1.73
CA GLU A 38 -2.38 -8.82 1.45
C GLU A 38 -2.70 -8.27 0.06
N LEU A 39 -2.12 -7.12 -0.31
CA LEU A 39 -2.25 -6.53 -1.63
C LEU A 39 -1.75 -7.45 -2.74
N ASP A 40 -0.64 -8.15 -2.51
CA ASP A 40 -0.04 -9.06 -3.49
C ASP A 40 -0.88 -10.32 -3.70
N TRP A 41 -1.47 -10.85 -2.63
CA TRP A 41 -2.41 -11.97 -2.71
C TRP A 41 -3.66 -11.65 -3.53
N LEU A 42 -4.19 -10.42 -3.44
CA LEU A 42 -5.32 -9.99 -4.27
C LEU A 42 -5.02 -10.07 -5.77
N HIS A 43 -3.74 -10.00 -6.15
CA HIS A 43 -3.28 -10.03 -7.53
C HIS A 43 -2.58 -11.34 -7.90
N GLY A 44 -2.80 -12.40 -7.12
CA GLY A 44 -2.31 -13.74 -7.40
C GLY A 44 -0.78 -13.87 -7.31
N ASP A 45 -0.15 -13.13 -6.38
CA ASP A 45 1.30 -13.18 -6.12
C ASP A 45 2.16 -12.84 -7.34
N HIS A 46 1.62 -12.05 -8.26
CA HIS A 46 2.43 -11.48 -9.32
C HIS A 46 3.37 -10.45 -8.69
N ALA A 47 4.67 -10.73 -8.74
CA ALA A 47 5.68 -9.81 -8.26
C ALA A 47 5.71 -8.56 -9.15
N PHE A 48 5.08 -7.48 -8.69
CA PHE A 48 5.16 -6.18 -9.34
C PHE A 48 6.34 -5.40 -8.77
N ALA A 49 7.08 -4.74 -9.66
CA ALA A 49 8.20 -3.92 -9.25
C ALA A 49 7.74 -2.77 -8.36
N LEU A 50 8.55 -2.44 -7.37
CA LEU A 50 8.46 -1.17 -6.65
C LEU A 50 9.08 -0.07 -7.51
N ASP A 51 8.49 1.11 -7.48
CA ASP A 51 9.11 2.32 -7.99
C ASP A 51 10.10 2.85 -6.94
N ALA A 52 11.35 2.45 -7.07
CA ALA A 52 12.46 2.87 -6.20
C ALA A 52 12.84 4.35 -6.36
N THR A 53 12.19 5.10 -7.27
CA THR A 53 12.49 6.52 -7.51
C THR A 53 11.63 7.50 -6.72
N SER A 54 10.74 7.01 -5.85
CA SER A 54 9.93 7.90 -5.03
C SER A 54 10.83 8.72 -4.07
N PRO A 55 10.78 10.07 -4.09
CA PRO A 55 11.56 10.90 -3.18
C PRO A 55 11.19 10.62 -1.72
N PRO A 56 11.99 11.08 -0.74
CA PRO A 56 11.55 11.07 0.65
C PRO A 56 10.32 11.97 0.78
N VAL A 57 9.14 11.34 0.75
CA VAL A 57 7.84 11.98 0.88
C VAL A 57 7.46 11.94 2.34
N ASP A 58 6.88 13.04 2.83
CA ASP A 58 6.34 13.12 4.19
C ASP A 58 5.35 11.96 4.45
N ARG A 59 5.37 11.39 5.65
CA ARG A 59 4.58 10.22 5.98
C ARG A 59 3.08 10.44 5.76
N ASP A 60 2.53 11.58 6.18
CA ASP A 60 1.10 11.84 6.03
C ASP A 60 0.72 11.93 4.54
N VAL A 61 1.65 12.42 3.71
CA VAL A 61 1.52 12.40 2.26
C VAL A 61 1.59 10.96 1.73
N LEU A 62 2.54 10.14 2.19
CA LEU A 62 2.62 8.72 1.81
C LEU A 62 1.37 7.93 2.20
N THR A 63 0.83 8.13 3.40
CA THR A 63 -0.45 7.54 3.83
C THR A 63 -1.56 7.94 2.87
N THR A 64 -1.70 9.24 2.58
CA THR A 64 -2.73 9.74 1.66
C THR A 64 -2.61 9.12 0.27
N LEU A 65 -1.39 9.02 -0.25
CA LEU A 65 -1.10 8.41 -1.55
C LEU A 65 -1.40 6.90 -1.55
N ALA A 66 -1.00 6.16 -0.52
CA ALA A 66 -1.29 4.75 -0.36
C ALA A 66 -2.79 4.48 -0.31
N THR A 67 -3.51 5.19 0.56
CA THR A 67 -4.98 5.12 0.68
C THR A 67 -5.65 5.41 -0.66
N SER A 68 -5.31 6.51 -1.31
CA SER A 68 -5.92 6.88 -2.60
C SER A 68 -5.62 5.85 -3.70
N ALA A 69 -4.41 5.29 -3.73
CA ALA A 69 -4.06 4.27 -4.70
C ALA A 69 -4.88 3.00 -4.49
N VAL A 70 -5.03 2.54 -3.24
CA VAL A 70 -5.85 1.37 -2.89
C VAL A 70 -7.32 1.59 -3.23
N GLU A 71 -7.89 2.74 -2.90
CA GLU A 71 -9.28 3.08 -3.27
C GLU A 71 -9.50 2.99 -4.78
N ARG A 72 -8.56 3.52 -5.57
CA ARG A 72 -8.65 3.54 -7.03
C ARG A 72 -8.53 2.13 -7.65
N LEU A 73 -7.97 1.14 -6.96
CA LEU A 73 -7.93 -0.24 -7.46
C LEU A 73 -9.33 -0.83 -7.71
N THR A 74 -10.35 -0.37 -6.98
CA THR A 74 -11.74 -0.77 -7.18
C THR A 74 -12.25 -0.45 -8.59
N THR A 75 -11.73 0.63 -9.20
CA THR A 75 -12.07 1.01 -10.59
C THR A 75 -11.52 0.04 -11.63
N HIS A 76 -10.59 -0.83 -11.22
CA HIS A 76 -9.96 -1.85 -12.05
C HIS A 76 -10.42 -3.28 -11.72
N GLY A 77 -11.52 -3.43 -10.96
CA GLY A 77 -12.14 -4.73 -10.69
C GLY A 77 -11.62 -5.45 -9.45
N VAL A 78 -10.82 -4.78 -8.62
CA VAL A 78 -10.57 -5.25 -7.25
C VAL A 78 -11.88 -5.15 -6.46
N ASP A 79 -12.20 -6.21 -5.72
CA ASP A 79 -13.40 -6.28 -4.91
C ASP A 79 -13.41 -5.20 -3.82
N ALA A 80 -14.54 -4.52 -3.67
CA ALA A 80 -14.66 -3.37 -2.77
C ALA A 80 -14.43 -3.75 -1.31
N LEU A 81 -14.92 -4.92 -0.87
CA LEU A 81 -14.69 -5.38 0.50
C LEU A 81 -13.20 -5.62 0.76
N HIS A 82 -12.49 -6.21 -0.19
CA HIS A 82 -11.05 -6.41 -0.05
C HIS A 82 -10.26 -5.09 -0.05
N ALA A 83 -10.66 -4.10 -0.85
CA ALA A 83 -10.07 -2.78 -0.80
C ALA A 83 -10.27 -2.13 0.59
N GLU A 84 -11.49 -2.19 1.15
CA GLU A 84 -11.79 -1.67 2.49
C GLU A 84 -11.00 -2.39 3.59
N LEU A 85 -10.82 -3.71 3.50
CA LEU A 85 -10.00 -4.46 4.46
C LEU A 85 -8.53 -4.01 4.40
N LEU A 86 -7.98 -3.82 3.20
CA LEU A 86 -6.62 -3.31 3.04
C LEU A 86 -6.48 -1.89 3.58
N LEU A 87 -7.47 -1.02 3.37
CA LEU A 87 -7.51 0.32 3.95
C LEU A 87 -7.55 0.27 5.49
N ALA A 88 -8.32 -0.65 6.06
CA ALA A 88 -8.35 -0.87 7.51
C ALA A 88 -6.99 -1.38 8.04
N SER A 89 -6.31 -2.26 7.31
CA SER A 89 -4.93 -2.70 7.64
C SER A 89 -3.96 -1.52 7.64
N LEU A 90 -4.04 -0.63 6.65
CA LEU A 90 -3.19 0.57 6.58
C LEU A 90 -3.47 1.56 7.72
N GLU A 91 -4.74 1.78 8.07
CA GLU A 91 -5.10 2.63 9.21
C GLU A 91 -4.61 2.02 10.53
N GLY A 92 -4.72 0.70 10.69
CA GLY A 92 -4.16 -0.02 11.84
C GLY A 92 -2.64 0.14 11.95
N ALA A 93 -1.92 -0.02 10.84
CA ALA A 93 -0.47 0.18 10.79
C ALA A 93 -0.09 1.63 11.12
N ARG A 94 -0.83 2.62 10.61
CA ARG A 94 -0.65 4.04 10.93
C ARG A 94 -0.88 4.33 12.41
N ALA A 95 -1.89 3.73 13.03
CA ALA A 95 -2.17 3.90 14.45
C ALA A 95 -1.05 3.36 15.35
N LEU A 96 -0.28 2.38 14.87
CA LEU A 96 0.92 1.86 15.53
C LEU A 96 2.18 2.70 15.24
N ASP A 97 2.16 3.50 14.18
CA ASP A 97 3.28 4.34 13.73
C ASP A 97 3.27 5.73 14.39
N VAL A 98 3.00 5.77 15.68
CA VAL A 98 3.02 6.99 16.51
C VAL A 98 4.46 7.18 17.04
N PRO A 99 4.95 8.43 17.14
CA PRO A 99 6.23 8.71 17.81
C PRO A 99 6.27 8.30 19.28
#